data_AF-A0A7V9T0W7-F1
#
_entry.id   AF-A0A7V9T0W7-F1
#
_cell.length_a   1.000
_cell.length_b   1.000
_cell.length_c   1.000
_cell.angle_alpha   90.00
_cell.angle_beta   90.00
_cell.angle_gamma   90.00
#
_symmetry.space_group_name_H-M   'P 1'
#
loop_
_entity.id
_entity.type
_entity.pdbx_description
1 polymer ?
#
loop_
_entity_poly.entity_id
_entity_poly.type
_entity_poly.pdbx_seq_one_letter_code
_entity_poly.pdbx_strand_id
1 'polypeptide(L)'
;MQARPYAPSALPSTAARLLAFLAILVGGLCGGVIGWSVTDLQCGPEPSGGPAADERVVEDDCGVANGIGAVVGAGVGAGGVAVVAVLVLRAMAEWRRDLDVDEVPAPPPDA
;
A
#
# COMPACT_ATOMS: atom_id res chain seq x y z
N MET A 1 -0.32 23.71 38.50
CA MET A 1 -0.66 23.15 37.16
C MET A 1 0.47 22.22 36.75
N GLN A 2 0.30 20.91 36.92
CA GLN A 2 1.28 19.90 36.48
C GLN A 2 1.03 19.59 35.00
N ALA A 3 2.02 19.85 34.16
CA ALA A 3 2.01 19.37 32.77
C ALA A 3 2.09 17.83 32.81
N ARG A 4 1.10 17.15 32.22
CA ARG A 4 1.16 15.70 32.08
C ARG A 4 2.45 15.32 31.33
N PRO A 5 3.17 14.27 31.76
CA PRO A 5 4.32 13.74 31.04
C PRO A 5 3.95 13.48 29.58
N TYR A 6 4.84 13.92 28.69
CA TYR A 6 4.79 13.66 27.25
C TYR A 6 4.43 12.19 26.99
N ALA A 7 3.24 11.95 26.43
CA ALA A 7 2.89 10.64 25.89
C ALA A 7 3.80 10.42 24.67
N PRO A 8 4.71 9.43 24.71
CA PRO A 8 5.51 9.08 23.54
C PRO A 8 4.55 8.84 22.37
N SER A 9 4.82 9.49 21.26
CA SER A 9 3.92 9.55 20.11
C SER A 9 3.54 8.14 19.64
N ALA A 10 2.28 7.75 19.85
CA ALA A 10 1.69 6.50 19.35
C ALA A 10 1.53 6.46 17.82
N LEU A 11 2.15 7.42 17.12
CA LEU A 11 2.17 7.49 15.68
C LEU A 11 3.09 6.37 15.18
N PRO A 12 2.59 5.40 14.38
CA PRO A 12 3.44 4.36 13.79
C PRO A 12 4.66 4.97 13.11
N SER A 13 5.81 4.31 13.23
CA SER A 13 7.10 4.84 12.77
C SER A 13 7.03 5.32 11.33
N THR A 14 7.73 6.42 11.03
CA THR A 14 7.75 7.02 9.69
C THR A 14 8.24 6.02 8.64
N ALA A 15 9.26 5.22 8.97
CA ALA A 15 9.76 4.14 8.11
C ALA A 15 8.68 3.09 7.78
N ALA A 16 7.85 2.69 8.75
CA ALA A 16 6.78 1.72 8.50
C ALA A 16 5.72 2.26 7.54
N ARG A 17 5.36 3.54 7.66
CA ARG A 17 4.42 4.19 6.73
C ARG A 17 4.99 4.28 5.32
N LEU A 18 6.27 4.63 5.20
CA LEU A 18 6.95 4.73 3.91
C LEU A 18 7.01 3.36 3.22
N LEU A 19 7.41 2.30 3.95
CA LEU A 19 7.46 0.95 3.38
C LEU A 19 6.08 0.46 2.94
N ALA A 20 5.03 0.69 3.75
CA ALA A 20 3.67 0.33 3.37
C ALA A 20 3.21 1.08 2.10
N PHE A 21 3.47 2.39 2.05
CA PHE A 21 3.12 3.19 0.87
C PHE A 21 3.86 2.73 -0.38
N LEU A 22 5.18 2.48 -0.28
CA LEU A 22 5.97 1.97 -1.39
C LEU A 22 5.48 0.59 -1.86
N ALA A 23 5.15 -0.31 -0.95
CA ALA A 23 4.59 -1.61 -1.31
C ALA A 23 3.27 -1.47 -2.09
N ILE A 24 2.37 -0.59 -1.65
CA ILE A 24 1.08 -0.32 -2.32
C ILE A 24 1.31 0.26 -3.71
N LEU A 25 2.24 1.21 -3.86
CA LEU A 25 2.58 1.79 -5.16
C LEU A 25 3.14 0.74 -6.12
N VAL A 26 4.05 -0.12 -5.66
CA VAL A 26 4.61 -1.20 -6.47
C VAL A 26 3.53 -2.21 -6.84
N GLY A 27 2.66 -2.59 -5.90
CA GLY A 27 1.52 -3.48 -6.16
C GLY A 27 0.53 -2.92 -7.18
N GLY A 28 0.19 -1.64 -7.05
CA GLY A 28 -0.65 -0.93 -8.01
C GLY A 28 -0.02 -0.79 -9.38
N LEU A 29 1.27 -0.46 -9.46
CA LEU A 29 2.00 -0.37 -10.72
C LEU A 29 2.02 -1.72 -11.45
N CYS A 30 2.36 -2.80 -10.74
CA CYS A 30 2.33 -4.15 -11.31
C CYS A 30 0.92 -4.54 -11.76
N GLY A 31 -0.11 -4.27 -10.95
CA GLY A 31 -1.51 -4.53 -11.29
C GLY A 31 -1.97 -3.76 -12.52
N GLY A 32 -1.56 -2.50 -12.67
CA GLY A 32 -1.90 -1.68 -13.83
C GLY A 32 -1.24 -2.15 -15.12
N VAL A 33 0.03 -2.54 -15.06
CA VAL A 33 0.74 -3.13 -16.22
C VAL A 33 0.08 -4.44 -16.67
N ILE A 34 -0.36 -5.27 -15.72
CA ILE A 34 -1.08 -6.52 -16.02
C ILE A 34 -2.46 -6.21 -16.63
N GLY A 35 -3.20 -5.27 -16.05
CA GLY A 35 -4.52 -4.90 -16.55
C GLY A 35 -4.48 -4.32 -17.96
N TRP A 36 -3.47 -3.49 -18.25
CA TRP A 36 -3.22 -2.95 -19.58
C TRP A 36 -2.87 -4.06 -20.59
N SER A 37 -1.98 -5.00 -20.22
CA SER A 37 -1.57 -6.07 -21.15
C SER A 37 -2.71 -7.02 -21.49
N VAL A 38 -3.64 -7.28 -20.56
CA VAL A 38 -4.83 -8.11 -20.82
C VAL A 38 -5.73 -7.48 -21.88
N THR A 39 -6.01 -6.18 -21.78
CA THR A 39 -6.85 -5.47 -22.75
C THR A 39 -6.12 -5.24 -24.08
N ASP A 40 -4.80 -5.04 -24.05
CA ASP A 40 -3.98 -4.88 -25.25
C ASP A 40 -3.98 -6.14 -26.11
N LEU A 41 -3.88 -7.32 -25.47
CA LEU A 41 -4.02 -8.62 -26.13
C LEU A 41 -5.40 -8.84 -26.77
N GLN A 42 -6.44 -8.18 -26.23
CA GLN A 42 -7.80 -8.27 -26.78
C GLN A 42 -8.01 -7.33 -27.97
N CYS A 43 -7.17 -6.32 -28.16
CA CYS A 43 -7.24 -5.34 -29.25
C CYS A 43 -6.32 -5.64 -30.45
N GLY A 44 -5.35 -6.54 -30.32
CA GLY A 44 -4.47 -6.97 -31.42
C GLY A 44 -3.24 -6.05 -31.62
N PRO A 45 -2.15 -6.55 -32.22
CA PRO A 45 -0.86 -5.84 -32.23
C PRO A 45 -0.79 -4.74 -33.30
N GLU A 46 -0.85 -3.47 -32.88
CA GLU A 46 -0.27 -2.35 -33.65
C GLU A 46 1.11 -1.96 -33.06
N PRO A 47 2.06 -1.54 -33.93
CA PRO A 47 3.47 -1.47 -33.55
C PRO A 47 3.76 -0.28 -32.63
N SER A 48 4.47 -0.59 -31.54
CA SER A 48 5.33 0.30 -30.74
C SER A 48 4.67 1.46 -29.98
N GLY A 49 4.52 1.29 -28.66
CA GLY A 49 4.36 2.41 -27.73
C GLY A 49 4.64 1.97 -26.30
N GLY A 50 5.88 2.20 -25.84
CA GLY A 50 6.32 1.94 -24.47
C GLY A 50 5.61 2.78 -23.39
N PRO A 51 6.11 2.77 -22.14
CA PRO A 51 5.36 3.26 -20.98
C PRO A 51 5.11 4.77 -21.05
N ALA A 52 3.90 5.17 -21.39
CA ALA A 52 3.49 6.57 -21.38
C ALA A 52 3.04 6.98 -19.97
N ALA A 53 3.97 7.55 -19.22
CA ALA A 53 3.67 8.49 -18.16
C ALA A 53 3.51 9.89 -18.78
N ASP A 54 2.36 10.20 -19.41
CA ASP A 54 1.89 11.59 -19.62
C ASP A 54 0.44 11.63 -20.16
N GLU A 55 -0.35 12.57 -19.65
CA GLU A 55 -1.76 12.84 -19.97
C GLU A 55 -1.96 13.37 -21.41
N ARG A 56 -2.15 12.49 -22.40
CA ARG A 56 -2.74 12.91 -23.68
C ARG A 56 -3.79 11.92 -24.17
N VAL A 57 -5.02 12.45 -24.27
CA VAL A 57 -6.24 11.78 -24.74
C VAL A 57 -6.11 11.48 -26.23
N VAL A 58 -6.19 10.20 -26.60
CA VAL A 58 -6.29 9.72 -27.99
C VAL A 58 -7.66 9.04 -28.12
N GLU A 59 -8.48 9.51 -29.05
CA GLU A 59 -9.76 8.88 -29.42
C GLU A 59 -9.49 7.63 -30.27
N ASP A 60 -9.22 6.50 -29.60
CA ASP A 60 -9.31 5.14 -30.14
C ASP A 60 -10.09 4.29 -29.12
N ASP A 61 -11.14 3.59 -29.52
CA ASP A 61 -11.98 2.78 -28.60
C ASP A 61 -11.16 1.72 -27.82
N CYS A 62 -10.08 1.22 -28.43
CA CYS A 62 -9.11 0.32 -27.79
C CYS A 62 -8.18 1.04 -26.78
N GLY A 63 -7.90 2.33 -26.99
CA GLY A 63 -7.14 3.14 -26.02
C GLY A 63 -7.91 3.35 -24.72
N VAL A 64 -9.22 3.59 -24.82
CA VAL A 64 -10.10 3.68 -23.64
C VAL A 64 -10.18 2.33 -22.91
N ALA A 65 -10.34 1.22 -23.65
CA ALA A 65 -10.35 -0.13 -23.06
C ALA A 65 -9.03 -0.43 -22.33
N ASN A 66 -7.88 -0.11 -22.95
CA ASN A 66 -6.56 -0.25 -22.36
C ASN A 66 -6.37 0.60 -21.09
N GLY A 67 -6.85 1.85 -21.11
CA GLY A 67 -6.85 2.73 -19.95
C GLY A 67 -7.70 2.19 -18.80
N ILE A 68 -8.91 1.69 -19.09
CA ILE A 68 -9.78 1.07 -18.09
C ILE A 68 -9.13 -0.18 -17.50
N GLY A 69 -8.57 -1.06 -18.34
CA GLY A 69 -7.84 -2.25 -17.90
C GLY A 69 -6.70 -1.89 -16.95
N ALA A 70 -5.91 -0.88 -17.31
CA ALA A 70 -4.81 -0.37 -16.48
C ALA A 70 -5.32 0.16 -15.13
N VAL A 71 -6.36 1.01 -15.11
CA VAL A 71 -6.89 1.60 -13.87
C VAL A 71 -7.51 0.55 -12.95
N VAL A 72 -8.30 -0.37 -13.50
CA VAL A 72 -8.93 -1.46 -12.74
C VAL A 72 -7.85 -2.39 -12.18
N GLY A 73 -6.89 -2.79 -13.00
CA GLY A 73 -5.76 -3.62 -12.58
C GLY A 73 -4.94 -2.95 -11.48
N ALA A 74 -4.64 -1.66 -11.62
CA ALA A 74 -3.91 -0.89 -10.62
C ALA A 74 -4.69 -0.78 -9.30
N GLY A 75 -6.00 -0.52 -9.37
CA GLY A 75 -6.87 -0.44 -8.20
C GLY A 75 -6.94 -1.75 -7.43
N VAL A 76 -7.09 -2.88 -8.13
CA VAL A 76 -7.11 -4.21 -7.51
C VAL A 76 -5.74 -4.55 -6.91
N GLY A 77 -4.65 -4.30 -7.63
CA GLY A 77 -3.28 -4.54 -7.14
C GLY A 77 -2.94 -3.71 -5.90
N ALA A 78 -3.22 -2.41 -5.94
CA ALA A 78 -3.01 -1.51 -4.80
C ALA A 78 -3.92 -1.87 -3.62
N GLY A 79 -5.19 -2.19 -3.87
CA GLY A 79 -6.15 -2.58 -2.84
C GLY A 79 -5.73 -3.86 -2.12
N GLY A 80 -5.30 -4.89 -2.85
CA GLY A 80 -4.80 -6.14 -2.28
C GLY A 80 -3.58 -5.92 -1.39
N VAL A 81 -2.58 -5.19 -1.88
CA VAL A 81 -1.37 -4.90 -1.10
C VAL A 81 -1.66 -4.00 0.10
N ALA A 82 -2.60 -3.06 0.00
CA ALA A 82 -3.00 -2.21 1.12
C ALA A 82 -3.58 -3.02 2.28
N VAL A 83 -4.44 -4.00 1.98
CA VAL A 83 -4.99 -4.91 3.00
C VAL A 83 -3.86 -5.69 3.68
N VAL A 84 -3.00 -6.34 2.90
CA VAL A 84 -1.87 -7.11 3.45
C VAL A 84 -0.95 -6.24 4.28
N ALA A 85 -0.60 -5.04 3.81
CA ALA A 85 0.24 -4.10 4.55
C ALA A 85 -0.38 -3.71 5.89
N VAL A 86 -1.68 -3.43 5.93
CA VAL A 86 -2.40 -3.14 7.19
C VAL A 86 -2.37 -4.34 8.12
N LEU A 87 -2.63 -5.55 7.63
CA LEU A 87 -2.59 -6.77 8.44
C LEU A 87 -1.19 -7.01 9.03
N VAL A 88 -0.14 -6.83 8.23
CA VAL A 88 1.25 -6.94 8.70
C VAL A 88 1.56 -5.89 9.77
N LEU A 89 1.16 -4.63 9.55
CA LEU A 89 1.36 -3.57 10.54
C LEU A 89 0.59 -3.84 11.84
N ARG A 90 -0.60 -4.44 11.76
CA ARG A 90 -1.37 -4.86 12.93
C ARG A 90 -0.66 -5.96 13.71
N ALA A 91 -0.13 -6.97 13.02
CA ALA A 91 0.69 -8.01 13.64
C ALA A 91 1.97 -7.43 14.28
N MET A 92 2.66 -6.49 13.63
CA MET A 92 3.84 -5.87 14.24
C MET A 92 3.49 -4.98 15.45
N ALA A 93 2.24 -4.49 15.54
CA ALA A 93 1.78 -3.66 16.64
C ALA A 93 1.40 -4.49 17.88
N GLU A 94 0.76 -5.66 17.73
CA GLU A 94 0.48 -6.54 18.88
C GLU A 94 1.77 -7.06 19.53
N TRP A 95 2.74 -7.53 18.74
CA TRP A 95 4.00 -8.09 19.29
C TRP A 95 4.77 -7.07 20.10
N ARG A 96 4.75 -5.79 19.70
CA ARG A 96 5.43 -4.72 20.41
C ARG A 96 4.75 -4.39 21.75
N ARG A 97 3.42 -4.57 21.83
CA ARG A 97 2.67 -4.33 23.07
C ARG A 97 2.96 -5.37 24.13
N ASP A 98 3.13 -6.63 23.76
CA ASP A 98 3.44 -7.70 24.71
C ASP A 98 4.84 -7.50 25.31
N LEU A 99 5.84 -7.16 24.49
CA LEU A 99 7.20 -6.85 24.96
C LEU A 99 7.24 -5.69 25.98
N ASP A 100 6.39 -4.68 25.81
CA ASP A 100 6.35 -3.53 26.72
C ASP A 100 5.71 -3.87 28.09
N VAL A 101 4.84 -4.89 28.17
CA VAL A 101 4.13 -5.29 29.42
C VAL A 101 5.05 -6.10 30.33
N ASP A 102 5.88 -6.99 29.77
CA ASP A 102 6.79 -7.83 30.54
C ASP A 102 7.92 -7.03 31.22
N GLU A 103 8.25 -5.85 30.71
CA GLU A 103 9.31 -4.99 31.24
C GLU A 103 8.88 -4.23 32.52
N VAL A 104 7.58 -4.20 32.86
CA VAL A 104 7.07 -3.49 34.05
C VAL A 104 7.28 -4.38 35.29
N PRO A 105 8.16 -4.00 36.24
CA PRO A 105 8.38 -4.80 37.44
C PRO A 105 7.08 -4.90 38.25
N ALA A 106 6.67 -6.13 38.55
CA ALA A 106 5.51 -6.39 39.39
C ALA A 106 5.67 -5.67 40.74
N PRO A 107 4.60 -5.07 41.29
CA PRO A 107 4.66 -4.51 42.63
C PRO A 107 5.07 -5.61 43.62
N PRO A 108 5.87 -5.29 44.65
CA PRO A 108 6.25 -6.28 45.66
C PRO A 108 4.98 -6.84 46.32
N PRO A 109 4.91 -8.16 46.58
CA PRO A 109 3.81 -8.73 47.34
C PRO A 109 3.84 -8.11 48.75
N ASP A 110 2.76 -7.39 49.08
CA ASP A 110 2.30 -6.98 50.41
C ASP A 110 3.37 -6.51 51.43
N ALA A 111 3.42 -5.18 51.61
CA ALA A 111 3.90 -4.50 52.81
C ALA A 111 2.72 -4.00 53.64
#